data_AF-F0GI97-F1
#
_entry.id   AF-F0GI97-F1
#
_cell.length_a   1.000
_cell.length_b   1.000
_cell.length_c   1.000
_cell.angle_alpha   90.00
_cell.angle_beta   90.00
_cell.angle_gamma   90.00
#
_symmetry.space_group_name_H-M   'P 1'
#
loop_
_entity.id
_entity.type
_entity.pdbx_description
1 polymer ?
#
loop_
_entity_poly.entity_id
_entity_poly.type
_entity_poly.pdbx_seq_one_letter_code
_entity_poly.pdbx_strand_id
1 'polypeptide(L)'
;GGRHPLMRTHNALFGVWGGLYLEVIAIDPDARDADNAAAPPRARLFALDDPTMHARLAQGPFLAHWVARVERPRQLALWQSQYPTRIPRVVAMRRGDLSWGLTVPDDGAFPAWQGAGDGLLPSLIQWDSARHPTESLPHDGVALKALKGRHPRADAIRDQLDWLGAAHLLDLEAGDGPPALVAEFDTPQGPRTLR
;
A
#
# COMPACT_ATOMS: atom_id res chain seq x y z
N GLY A 1 -15.67 2.56 3.37
CA GLY A 1 -14.33 2.95 3.83
C GLY A 1 -14.39 3.39 5.29
N GLY A 2 -13.46 4.22 5.74
CA GLY A 2 -13.47 4.77 7.10
C GLY A 2 -12.21 5.58 7.42
N ARG A 3 -12.12 6.04 8.67
CA ARG A 3 -11.01 6.87 9.17
C ARG A 3 -9.90 6.02 9.80
N HIS A 4 -8.68 6.51 9.72
CA HIS A 4 -7.48 5.96 10.35
C HIS A 4 -6.87 7.01 11.30
N PRO A 5 -7.35 7.12 12.56
CA PRO A 5 -6.89 8.18 13.47
C PRO A 5 -5.37 8.23 13.65
N LEU A 6 -4.71 7.08 13.77
CA LEU A 6 -3.25 6.99 13.92
C LEU A 6 -2.49 7.63 12.74
N MET A 7 -3.04 7.51 11.52
CA MET A 7 -2.39 7.95 10.29
C MET A 7 -3.00 9.23 9.74
N ARG A 8 -4.01 9.79 10.39
CA ARG A 8 -4.70 11.03 9.98
C ARG A 8 -5.15 10.97 8.51
N THR A 9 -5.66 9.81 8.09
CA THR A 9 -6.19 9.55 6.75
C THR A 9 -7.60 8.97 6.83
N HIS A 10 -8.33 9.04 5.73
CA HIS A 10 -9.55 8.27 5.52
C HIS A 10 -9.52 7.59 4.16
N ASN A 11 -10.36 6.57 3.98
CA ASN A 11 -10.43 5.85 2.73
C ASN A 11 -11.86 5.57 2.24
N ALA A 12 -11.94 5.23 0.96
CA ALA A 12 -13.03 4.46 0.35
C ALA A 12 -12.44 3.16 -0.22
N LEU A 13 -13.22 2.07 -0.14
CA LEU A 13 -12.79 0.75 -0.59
C LEU A 13 -13.76 0.25 -1.64
N PHE A 14 -13.23 -0.38 -2.68
CA PHE A 14 -13.98 -1.03 -3.74
C PHE A 14 -13.50 -2.48 -3.87
N GLY A 15 -14.43 -3.44 -3.82
CA GLY A 15 -14.11 -4.86 -3.87
C GLY A 15 -13.67 -5.29 -5.27
N VAL A 16 -12.62 -6.11 -5.34
CA VAL A 16 -12.13 -6.72 -6.57
C VAL A 16 -12.12 -8.23 -6.38
N TRP A 17 -12.43 -8.98 -7.44
CA TRP A 17 -12.46 -10.44 -7.40
C TRP A 17 -11.17 -11.02 -6.83
N GLY A 18 -11.27 -12.15 -6.12
CA GLY A 18 -10.12 -12.87 -5.55
C GLY A 18 -9.73 -12.43 -4.13
N GLY A 19 -10.58 -11.65 -3.45
CA GLY A 19 -10.26 -11.12 -2.12
C GLY A 19 -9.32 -9.92 -2.16
N LEU A 20 -9.28 -9.21 -3.29
CA LEU A 20 -8.57 -7.96 -3.49
C LEU A 20 -9.52 -6.77 -3.26
N TYR A 21 -8.95 -5.59 -3.05
CA TYR A 21 -9.71 -4.35 -3.07
C TYR A 21 -8.84 -3.21 -3.61
N LEU A 22 -9.49 -2.23 -4.23
CA LEU A 22 -8.90 -0.94 -4.51
C LEU A 22 -9.19 0.00 -3.34
N GLU A 23 -8.16 0.69 -2.87
CA GLU A 23 -8.27 1.69 -1.82
C GLU A 23 -8.00 3.08 -2.40
N VAL A 24 -8.98 3.97 -2.27
CA VAL A 24 -8.77 5.41 -2.46
C VAL A 24 -8.57 6.00 -1.08
N ILE A 25 -7.37 6.54 -0.82
CA ILE A 25 -6.98 7.08 0.47
C ILE A 25 -6.59 8.56 0.32
N ALA A 26 -6.97 9.35 1.33
CA ALA A 26 -6.64 10.77 1.40
C ALA A 26 -6.31 11.18 2.84
N ILE A 27 -5.64 12.33 2.99
CA ILE A 27 -5.50 13.00 4.29
C ILE A 27 -6.90 13.33 4.81
N ASP A 28 -7.16 13.01 6.07
CA ASP A 28 -8.42 13.36 6.71
C ASP A 28 -8.37 14.83 7.17
N PRO A 29 -9.17 15.73 6.58
CA PRO A 29 -9.14 17.16 6.93
C PRO A 29 -9.65 17.42 8.36
N ASP A 30 -10.42 16.49 8.93
CA ASP A 30 -10.94 16.58 10.29
C ASP A 30 -10.01 15.94 11.33
N ALA A 31 -8.92 15.29 10.88
CA ALA A 31 -7.97 14.67 11.79
C ALA A 31 -7.19 15.75 12.52
N ARG A 32 -7.50 15.92 13.80
CA ARG A 32 -6.69 16.73 14.71
C ARG A 32 -5.31 16.08 14.85
N ASP A 33 -4.27 16.90 14.91
CA ASP A 33 -3.00 16.45 15.47
C ASP A 33 -3.31 15.94 16.88
N ALA A 34 -2.97 14.68 17.15
CA ALA A 34 -3.42 14.02 18.36
C ALA A 34 -3.11 14.89 19.60
N ASP A 35 -4.12 15.10 20.45
CA ASP A 35 -4.12 15.97 21.65
C ASP A 35 -3.10 15.56 22.74
N ASN A 36 -2.05 14.81 22.42
CA ASN A 36 -0.99 14.42 23.34
C ASN A 36 0.32 15.16 23.00
N ALA A 37 0.53 16.29 23.66
CA ALA A 37 1.69 17.18 23.52
C ALA A 37 3.05 16.57 23.91
N ALA A 38 3.14 15.26 24.21
CA ALA A 38 4.37 14.62 24.65
C ALA A 38 5.26 14.11 23.49
N ALA A 39 4.72 13.91 22.29
CA ALA A 39 5.49 13.44 21.13
C ALA A 39 4.92 13.98 19.81
N PRO A 40 5.76 14.25 18.80
CA PRO A 40 5.28 14.65 17.48
C PRO A 40 4.42 13.54 16.87
N PRO A 41 3.38 13.90 16.09
CA PRO A 41 2.55 12.91 15.42
C PRO A 41 3.41 12.10 14.42
N ARG A 42 3.07 10.81 14.26
CA ARG A 42 3.71 9.96 13.25
C ARG A 42 3.49 10.54 11.85
N ALA A 43 4.50 10.45 10.99
CA ALA A 43 4.37 10.75 9.57
C ALA A 43 3.25 9.92 8.92
N ARG A 44 2.47 10.55 8.04
CA ARG A 44 1.41 9.87 7.29
C ARG A 44 2.04 8.93 6.27
N LEU A 45 1.46 7.74 6.16
CA LEU A 45 1.88 6.69 5.24
C LEU A 45 1.76 7.10 3.77
N PHE A 46 2.42 6.35 2.89
CA PHE A 46 2.40 6.51 1.43
C PHE A 46 2.90 7.88 0.96
N ALA A 47 3.91 8.40 1.65
CA ALA A 47 4.53 9.71 1.40
C ALA A 47 3.52 10.86 1.42
N LEU A 48 2.38 10.72 2.11
CA LEU A 48 1.33 11.74 2.12
C LEU A 48 1.73 13.04 2.82
N ASP A 49 2.89 13.11 3.48
CA ASP A 49 3.46 14.35 4.02
C ASP A 49 4.58 14.93 3.13
N ASP A 50 4.95 14.26 2.03
CA ASP A 50 6.02 14.68 1.13
C ASP A 50 5.56 15.80 0.16
N PRO A 51 6.31 16.91 0.00
CA PRO A 51 5.94 18.00 -0.90
C PRO A 51 5.84 17.59 -2.38
N THR A 52 6.67 16.65 -2.86
CA THR A 52 6.60 16.12 -4.22
C THR A 52 5.32 15.32 -4.41
N MET A 53 4.92 14.54 -3.40
CA MET A 53 3.63 13.84 -3.39
C MET A 53 2.47 14.83 -3.45
N HIS A 54 2.51 15.92 -2.67
CA HIS A 54 1.47 16.96 -2.71
C HIS A 54 1.37 17.62 -4.09
N ALA A 55 2.51 17.98 -4.68
CA ALA A 55 2.55 18.54 -6.04
C ALA A 55 1.98 17.56 -7.08
N ARG A 56 2.21 16.26 -6.92
CA ARG A 56 1.64 15.22 -7.79
C ARG A 56 0.13 15.07 -7.60
N LEU A 57 -0.35 15.09 -6.36
CA LEU A 57 -1.78 14.97 -6.03
C LEU A 57 -2.58 16.20 -6.47
N ALA A 58 -1.95 17.39 -6.54
CA ALA A 58 -2.58 18.59 -7.08
C ALA A 58 -2.98 18.45 -8.56
N GLN A 59 -2.41 17.48 -9.29
CA GLN A 59 -2.78 17.16 -10.67
C GLN A 59 -3.93 16.15 -10.77
N GLY A 60 -4.37 15.60 -9.64
CA GLY A 60 -5.45 14.60 -9.56
C GLY A 60 -5.00 13.26 -8.96
N PRO A 61 -5.98 12.39 -8.63
CA PRO A 61 -5.71 11.07 -8.05
C PRO A 61 -4.96 10.18 -9.03
N PHE A 62 -4.17 9.25 -8.50
CA PHE A 62 -3.37 8.31 -9.29
C PHE A 62 -3.08 7.04 -8.51
N LEU A 63 -2.63 6.00 -9.20
CA LEU A 63 -2.22 4.74 -8.58
C LEU A 63 -0.81 4.88 -7.97
N ALA A 64 -0.76 5.28 -6.70
CA ALA A 64 0.50 5.58 -6.03
C ALA A 64 1.26 4.34 -5.53
N HIS A 65 0.55 3.28 -5.14
CA HIS A 65 1.15 2.15 -4.42
C HIS A 65 0.27 0.90 -4.45
N TRP A 66 0.82 -0.21 -3.96
CA TRP A 66 0.12 -1.45 -3.73
C TRP A 66 0.58 -2.11 -2.42
N VAL A 67 -0.28 -2.98 -1.87
CA VAL A 67 -0.05 -3.64 -0.58
C VAL A 67 -0.20 -5.14 -0.75
N ALA A 68 0.82 -5.89 -0.33
CA ALA A 68 0.84 -7.34 -0.44
C ALA A 68 0.43 -8.01 0.88
N ARG A 69 -0.54 -8.93 0.80
CA ARG A 69 -1.00 -9.70 1.97
C ARG A 69 0.02 -10.75 2.36
N VAL A 70 0.35 -10.82 3.64
CA VAL A 70 1.12 -11.90 4.26
C VAL A 70 0.16 -12.89 4.92
N GLU A 71 0.09 -14.10 4.37
CA GLU A 71 -0.79 -15.14 4.87
C GLU A 71 -0.15 -15.97 6.00
N ARG A 72 -1.02 -16.48 6.87
CA ARG A 72 -0.62 -17.49 7.87
C ARG A 72 -0.14 -18.76 7.12
N PRO A 73 0.85 -19.49 7.65
CA PRO A 73 1.36 -19.40 9.03
C PRO A 73 2.48 -18.36 9.25
N ARG A 74 2.91 -17.60 8.24
CA ARG A 74 3.91 -16.54 8.44
C ARG A 74 3.36 -15.47 9.39
N GLN A 75 4.21 -14.93 10.26
CA GLN A 75 3.86 -13.84 11.17
C GLN A 75 4.67 -12.61 10.79
N LEU A 76 3.98 -11.57 10.32
CA LEU A 76 4.63 -10.37 9.77
C LEU A 76 5.51 -9.67 10.82
N ALA A 77 5.06 -9.59 12.07
CA ALA A 77 5.84 -9.00 13.15
C ALA A 77 7.15 -9.76 13.44
N LEU A 78 7.11 -11.11 13.42
CA LEU A 78 8.32 -11.93 13.60
C LEU A 78 9.23 -11.85 12.37
N TRP A 79 8.66 -11.85 11.17
CA TRP A 79 9.44 -11.74 9.94
C TRP A 79 10.16 -10.38 9.88
N GLN A 80 9.48 -9.31 10.29
CA GLN A 80 10.07 -7.98 10.40
C GLN A 80 11.18 -7.92 11.45
N SER A 81 11.02 -8.54 12.63
CA SER A 81 12.05 -8.52 13.67
C SER A 81 13.32 -9.28 13.27
N GLN A 82 13.20 -10.30 12.42
CA GLN A 82 14.33 -11.03 11.85
C GLN A 82 15.08 -10.24 10.77
N TYR A 83 14.36 -9.38 10.02
CA TYR A 83 14.91 -8.64 8.88
C TYR A 83 14.52 -7.15 8.90
N PRO A 84 14.86 -6.39 9.96
CA PRO A 84 14.40 -5.02 10.15
C PRO A 84 14.93 -4.02 9.13
N THR A 85 15.99 -4.38 8.38
CA THR A 85 16.55 -3.58 7.29
C THR A 85 15.87 -3.80 5.94
N ARG A 86 15.13 -4.90 5.79
CA ARG A 86 14.40 -5.26 4.54
C ARG A 86 12.90 -5.02 4.66
N ILE A 87 12.34 -5.13 5.87
CA ILE A 87 10.92 -4.96 6.13
C ILE A 87 10.73 -3.76 7.05
N PRO A 88 9.99 -2.72 6.61
CA PRO A 88 9.69 -1.57 7.47
C PRO A 88 8.92 -1.98 8.73
N ARG A 89 8.97 -1.14 9.76
CA ARG A 89 8.28 -1.36 11.03
C ARG A 89 6.81 -1.74 10.82
N VAL A 90 6.36 -2.80 11.50
CA VAL A 90 4.93 -3.16 11.54
C VAL A 90 4.22 -2.23 12.50
N VAL A 91 3.18 -1.57 12.01
CA VAL A 91 2.28 -0.73 12.80
C VAL A 91 0.96 -1.48 12.98
N ALA A 92 0.54 -1.62 14.24
CA ALA A 92 -0.75 -2.18 14.58
C ALA A 92 -1.86 -1.17 14.28
N MET A 93 -2.86 -1.60 13.53
CA MET A 93 -3.94 -0.78 13.01
C MET A 93 -5.28 -1.38 13.42
N ARG A 94 -6.27 -0.51 13.66
CA ARG A 94 -7.62 -0.92 14.02
C ARG A 94 -8.68 0.00 13.44
N ARG A 95 -9.79 -0.58 12.98
CA ARG A 95 -10.97 0.14 12.51
C ARG A 95 -12.23 -0.67 12.80
N GLY A 96 -13.00 -0.25 13.81
CA GLY A 96 -14.11 -1.06 14.33
C GLY A 96 -13.60 -2.43 14.80
N ASP A 97 -14.20 -3.49 14.28
CA ASP A 97 -13.82 -4.89 14.56
C ASP A 97 -12.64 -5.39 13.72
N LEU A 98 -12.17 -4.60 12.75
CA LEU A 98 -11.04 -4.96 11.90
C LEU A 98 -9.73 -4.60 12.59
N SER A 99 -8.79 -5.54 12.62
CA SER A 99 -7.43 -5.36 13.14
C SER A 99 -6.41 -6.00 12.21
N TRP A 100 -5.30 -5.31 12.01
CA TRP A 100 -4.22 -5.76 11.13
C TRP A 100 -2.88 -5.13 11.51
N GLY A 101 -1.79 -5.79 11.11
CA GLY A 101 -0.46 -5.19 11.02
C GLY A 101 -0.20 -4.67 9.61
N LEU A 102 0.34 -3.45 9.49
CA LEU A 102 0.78 -2.87 8.22
C LEU A 102 2.22 -2.40 8.35
N THR A 103 3.10 -2.73 7.40
CA THR A 103 4.45 -2.16 7.39
C THR A 103 4.39 -0.71 6.93
N VAL A 104 4.91 0.19 7.74
CA VAL A 104 4.98 1.62 7.43
C VAL A 104 6.38 2.11 7.81
N PRO A 105 7.19 2.64 6.88
CA PRO A 105 8.42 3.35 7.22
C PRO A 105 8.18 4.45 8.25
N ASP A 106 9.15 4.71 9.12
CA ASP A 106 8.98 5.66 10.23
C ASP A 106 8.87 7.13 9.76
N ASP A 107 9.40 7.42 8.57
CA ASP A 107 9.25 8.69 7.85
C ASP A 107 7.97 8.76 6.98
N GLY A 108 7.17 7.68 6.94
CA GLY A 108 5.94 7.62 6.16
C GLY A 108 6.14 7.43 4.65
N ALA A 109 7.39 7.33 4.17
CA ALA A 109 7.70 7.10 2.76
C ALA A 109 7.21 5.73 2.27
N PHE A 110 7.35 5.47 0.97
CA PHE A 110 7.17 4.12 0.43
C PHE A 110 8.31 3.20 0.88
N PRO A 111 8.06 1.88 1.02
CA PRO A 111 9.12 0.91 1.19
C PRO A 111 10.19 1.04 0.10
N ALA A 112 11.45 0.95 0.49
CA ALA A 112 12.59 1.03 -0.42
C ALA A 112 13.64 -0.04 -0.07
N TRP A 113 14.35 -0.51 -1.08
CA TRP A 113 15.50 -1.40 -0.94
C TRP A 113 16.66 -0.86 -1.78
N GLN A 114 17.81 -0.67 -1.13
CA GLN A 114 19.00 -0.08 -1.74
C GLN A 114 18.72 1.28 -2.43
N GLY A 115 17.78 2.06 -1.90
CA GLY A 115 17.38 3.36 -2.43
C GLY A 115 16.49 3.30 -3.69
N ALA A 116 15.83 2.16 -3.95
CA ALA A 116 14.82 2.02 -4.98
C ALA A 116 13.51 1.53 -4.35
N GLY A 117 12.39 2.12 -4.71
CA GLY A 117 11.09 1.73 -4.17
C GLY A 117 9.98 2.45 -4.90
N ASP A 118 9.88 3.76 -4.71
CA ASP A 118 9.11 4.70 -5.55
C ASP A 118 7.66 4.24 -5.83
N GLY A 119 7.04 3.62 -4.82
CA GLY A 119 5.67 3.07 -4.91
C GLY A 119 5.56 1.65 -5.47
N LEU A 120 6.64 1.06 -5.99
CA LEU A 120 6.68 -0.26 -6.63
C LEU A 120 7.06 -1.42 -5.69
N LEU A 121 7.79 -1.17 -4.60
CA LEU A 121 7.97 -2.18 -3.55
C LEU A 121 6.79 -2.16 -2.57
N PRO A 122 6.07 -3.27 -2.36
CA PRO A 122 4.81 -3.24 -1.62
C PRO A 122 5.02 -2.99 -0.14
N SER A 123 4.08 -2.28 0.46
CA SER A 123 3.84 -2.43 1.89
C SER A 123 3.26 -3.83 2.17
N LEU A 124 3.59 -4.44 3.29
CA LEU A 124 3.05 -5.73 3.71
C LEU A 124 1.91 -5.54 4.70
N ILE A 125 0.83 -6.29 4.52
CA ILE A 125 -0.32 -6.29 5.42
C ILE A 125 -0.61 -7.71 5.93
N GLN A 126 -0.91 -7.83 7.22
CA GLN A 126 -1.39 -9.07 7.79
C GLN A 126 -2.66 -8.81 8.61
N TRP A 127 -3.76 -9.44 8.21
CA TRP A 127 -5.03 -9.35 8.92
C TRP A 127 -5.05 -10.29 10.12
N ASP A 128 -5.42 -9.74 11.28
CA ASP A 128 -5.55 -10.50 12.53
C ASP A 128 -7.01 -10.88 12.82
N SER A 129 -7.96 -10.09 12.31
CA SER A 129 -9.40 -10.33 12.46
C SER A 129 -9.88 -11.57 11.72
N ALA A 130 -10.90 -12.24 12.27
CA ALA A 130 -11.53 -13.42 11.66
C ALA A 130 -12.24 -13.11 10.33
N ARG A 131 -12.81 -11.90 10.21
CA ARG A 131 -13.42 -11.40 8.97
C ARG A 131 -12.42 -10.55 8.20
N HIS A 132 -12.28 -10.82 6.92
CA HIS A 132 -11.52 -9.99 5.98
C HIS A 132 -12.43 -8.86 5.44
N PRO A 133 -11.91 -7.63 5.21
CA PRO A 133 -12.76 -6.52 4.75
C PRO A 133 -13.52 -6.82 3.46
N THR A 134 -12.90 -7.57 2.54
CA THR A 134 -13.49 -7.89 1.23
C THR A 134 -14.76 -8.72 1.34
N GLU A 135 -14.96 -9.49 2.41
CA GLU A 135 -16.20 -10.26 2.63
C GLU A 135 -17.44 -9.37 2.69
N SER A 136 -17.27 -8.09 3.05
CA SER A 136 -18.35 -7.11 3.17
C SER A 136 -18.44 -6.13 2.00
N LEU A 137 -17.48 -6.16 1.06
CA LEU A 137 -17.46 -5.24 -0.07
C LEU A 137 -18.34 -5.76 -1.22
N PRO A 138 -19.01 -4.86 -1.96
CA PRO A 138 -19.67 -5.24 -3.20
C PRO A 138 -18.62 -5.75 -4.20
N HIS A 139 -18.97 -6.83 -4.90
CA HIS A 139 -18.14 -7.42 -5.95
C HIS A 139 -18.83 -7.19 -7.29
N ASP A 140 -18.61 -6.02 -7.89
CA ASP A 140 -19.32 -5.57 -9.10
C ASP A 140 -18.73 -6.15 -10.40
N GLY A 141 -18.28 -7.41 -10.37
CA GLY A 141 -17.71 -8.10 -11.53
C GLY A 141 -16.37 -7.52 -12.02
N VAL A 142 -15.63 -6.84 -11.15
CA VAL A 142 -14.30 -6.30 -11.46
C VAL A 142 -13.20 -7.26 -11.00
N ALA A 143 -12.24 -7.55 -11.89
CA ALA A 143 -11.09 -8.39 -11.61
C ALA A 143 -9.79 -7.68 -12.01
N LEU A 144 -8.75 -7.80 -11.18
CA LEU A 144 -7.41 -7.36 -11.55
C LEU A 144 -6.83 -8.35 -12.56
N LYS A 145 -6.46 -7.85 -13.73
CA LYS A 145 -5.83 -8.62 -14.81
C LYS A 145 -4.31 -8.62 -14.70
N ALA A 146 -3.72 -7.44 -14.47
CA ALA A 146 -2.29 -7.28 -14.33
C ALA A 146 -1.94 -6.06 -13.48
N LEU A 147 -0.86 -6.17 -12.71
CA LEU A 147 -0.18 -5.05 -12.09
C LEU A 147 1.20 -4.94 -12.75
N LYS A 148 1.51 -3.77 -13.30
CA LYS A 148 2.73 -3.52 -14.08
C LYS A 148 3.51 -2.37 -13.48
N GLY A 149 4.83 -2.49 -13.45
CA GLY A 149 5.73 -1.47 -12.95
C GLY A 149 6.81 -1.12 -13.99
N ARG A 150 7.31 0.11 -13.94
CA ARG A 150 8.54 0.51 -14.64
C ARG A 150 9.44 1.27 -13.70
N HIS A 151 10.74 0.94 -13.68
CA HIS A 151 11.70 1.62 -12.82
C HIS A 151 13.12 1.67 -13.42
N PRO A 152 13.89 2.77 -13.26
CA PRO A 152 15.28 2.84 -13.71
C PRO A 152 16.21 1.88 -12.96
N ARG A 153 15.85 1.52 -11.72
CA ARG A 153 16.56 0.53 -10.90
C ARG A 153 15.72 -0.73 -10.68
N ALA A 154 15.15 -1.27 -11.75
CA ALA A 154 14.25 -2.44 -11.67
C ALA A 154 14.91 -3.64 -10.99
N ASP A 155 16.20 -3.89 -11.20
CA ASP A 155 16.90 -5.04 -10.60
C ASP A 155 16.91 -5.01 -9.07
N ALA A 156 17.07 -3.83 -8.45
CA ALA A 156 16.99 -3.69 -6.99
C ALA A 156 15.57 -4.00 -6.47
N ILE A 157 14.55 -3.60 -7.23
CA ILE A 157 13.16 -3.91 -6.89
C ILE A 157 12.89 -5.40 -7.06
N ARG A 158 13.37 -6.04 -8.15
CA ARG A 158 13.23 -7.49 -8.36
C ARG A 158 13.90 -8.29 -7.25
N ASP A 159 15.14 -7.96 -6.87
CA ASP A 159 15.85 -8.62 -5.76
C ASP A 159 15.01 -8.65 -4.48
N GLN A 160 14.40 -7.51 -4.13
CA GLN A 160 13.57 -7.45 -2.93
C GLN A 160 12.22 -8.16 -3.12
N LEU A 161 11.59 -8.07 -4.29
CA LEU A 161 10.35 -8.80 -4.57
C LEU A 161 10.55 -10.32 -4.57
N ASP A 162 11.66 -10.80 -5.12
CA ASP A 162 12.05 -12.21 -5.11
C ASP A 162 12.29 -12.70 -3.68
N TRP A 163 13.02 -11.91 -2.88
CA TRP A 163 13.23 -12.21 -1.46
C TRP A 163 11.92 -12.25 -0.65
N LEU A 164 10.97 -11.36 -0.97
CA LEU A 164 9.62 -11.37 -0.38
C LEU A 164 8.74 -12.51 -0.90
N GLY A 165 9.11 -13.18 -2.00
CA GLY A 165 8.26 -14.15 -2.70
C GLY A 165 7.10 -13.51 -3.48
N ALA A 166 7.20 -12.22 -3.80
CA ALA A 166 6.15 -11.40 -4.39
C ALA A 166 6.42 -11.00 -5.85
N ALA A 167 7.52 -11.43 -6.47
CA ALA A 167 7.88 -11.04 -7.84
C ALA A 167 6.81 -11.39 -8.88
N HIS A 168 6.08 -12.49 -8.69
CA HIS A 168 4.98 -12.89 -9.57
C HIS A 168 3.74 -11.97 -9.53
N LEU A 169 3.67 -11.04 -8.57
CA LEU A 169 2.55 -10.12 -8.41
C LEU A 169 2.71 -8.83 -9.21
N LEU A 170 3.92 -8.51 -9.69
CA LEU A 170 4.24 -7.29 -10.42
C LEU A 170 5.06 -7.61 -11.67
N ASP A 171 4.49 -7.33 -12.84
CA ASP A 171 5.22 -7.36 -14.11
C ASP A 171 6.09 -6.10 -14.20
N LEU A 172 7.37 -6.23 -13.84
CA LEU A 172 8.28 -5.11 -13.68
C LEU A 172 9.27 -5.00 -14.85
N GLU A 173 9.22 -3.88 -15.55
CA GLU A 173 10.16 -3.52 -16.61
C GLU A 173 11.23 -2.53 -16.13
N ALA A 174 12.44 -2.64 -16.69
CA ALA A 174 13.43 -1.58 -16.60
C ALA A 174 13.07 -0.44 -17.57
N GLY A 175 13.38 0.81 -17.20
CA GLY A 175 13.26 1.93 -18.13
C GLY A 175 13.76 3.23 -17.54
N ASP A 176 14.24 4.13 -18.42
CA ASP A 176 14.94 5.36 -18.03
C ASP A 176 13.99 6.53 -17.66
N GLY A 177 12.68 6.29 -17.70
CA GLY A 177 11.65 7.25 -17.31
C GLY A 177 11.37 7.28 -15.80
N PRO A 178 10.50 8.19 -15.34
CA PRO A 178 10.07 8.20 -13.95
C PRO A 178 9.38 6.88 -13.58
N PRO A 179 9.50 6.45 -12.30
CA PRO A 179 8.76 5.31 -11.78
C PRO A 179 7.27 5.38 -12.09
N ALA A 180 6.68 4.27 -12.52
CA ALA A 180 5.26 4.19 -12.85
C ALA A 180 4.66 2.86 -12.45
N LEU A 181 3.47 2.91 -11.85
CA LEU A 181 2.64 1.75 -11.49
C LEU A 181 1.35 1.79 -12.30
N VAL A 182 0.96 0.66 -12.87
CA VAL A 182 -0.23 0.54 -13.71
C VAL A 182 -1.01 -0.69 -13.28
N ALA A 183 -2.31 -0.54 -13.07
CA ALA A 183 -3.23 -1.66 -12.85
C ALA A 183 -4.23 -1.76 -13.99
N GLU A 184 -4.33 -2.95 -14.57
CA GLU A 184 -5.27 -3.29 -15.62
C GLU A 184 -6.39 -4.15 -15.03
N PHE A 185 -7.64 -3.77 -15.29
CA PHE A 185 -8.82 -4.45 -14.77
C PHE A 185 -9.73 -4.91 -15.91
N ASP A 186 -10.30 -6.09 -15.75
CA ASP A 186 -11.49 -6.49 -16.49
C ASP A 186 -12.72 -6.03 -15.70
N THR A 187 -13.65 -5.36 -16.37
CA THR A 187 -14.88 -4.83 -15.79
C THR A 187 -16.08 -5.19 -16.67
N PRO A 188 -17.33 -5.15 -16.14
CA PRO A 188 -18.52 -5.40 -16.97
C PRO A 188 -18.68 -4.42 -18.14
N GLN A 189 -18.05 -3.24 -18.07
CA GLN A 189 -18.06 -2.22 -19.13
C GLN A 189 -16.80 -2.26 -20.01
N GLY A 190 -16.04 -3.35 -19.98
CA GLY A 190 -14.81 -3.56 -20.73
C GLY A 190 -13.54 -3.25 -19.94
N PRO A 191 -12.35 -3.43 -20.53
CA PRO A 191 -11.07 -3.24 -19.85
C PRO A 191 -10.87 -1.80 -19.38
N ARG A 192 -10.30 -1.63 -18.19
CA ARG A 192 -9.93 -0.32 -17.60
C ARG A 192 -8.48 -0.33 -17.14
N THR A 193 -7.85 0.84 -17.16
CA THR A 193 -6.47 1.02 -16.72
C THR A 193 -6.39 2.17 -15.73
N LEU A 194 -5.77 1.94 -14.58
CA LEU A 194 -5.40 2.96 -13.60
C LEU A 194 -3.89 3.19 -13.65
N ARG A 195 -3.47 4.45 -13.57
CA ARG A 195 -2.08 4.93 -13.63
C ARG A 195 -1.85 5.99 -12.56
#